data_AF-A0A7C3EQ98-F1
#
_entry.id   AF-A0A7C3EQ98-F1
#
_cell.length_a   1.000
_cell.length_b   1.000
_cell.length_c   1.000
_cell.angle_alpha   90.00
_cell.angle_beta   90.00
_cell.angle_gamma   90.00
#
_symmetry.space_group_name_H-M   'P 1'
#
loop_
_entity.id
_entity.type
_entity.pdbx_description
1 polymer ?
#
loop_
_entity_poly.entity_id
_entity_poly.type
_entity_poly.pdbx_seq_one_letter_code
_entity_poly.pdbx_strand_id
1 'polypeptide(L)'
;MSVWYPAKGTLSSAFPRKGQVVEYRILGSTGLRVSRLGFGCIKFAQCQEADVAAALHRALDLGVTFLDTARAYGTSEEMIGRAIASRRSEYVLATKSLGRTASALRTDIEASLRYLRTDHADILFLHTVSDAETYAQVVGPGGGYEAAARAKEEGKVGHIGISIHRDLATMRRAIESGAFEALMAAVSPLDQEGAAELLPLARRHGLGTVIMKPLSGGQLVSPLGPGGLPVSPDPVVSGALRWVLSNPEADTAIPGMVSAQQVEDNVAAVERGPLSDDERAELVEIVALLKRSYRYGQTCLRCGYCQPCPNGINIPAIFQAADQAREYPDNLKHMGRDLYAAQTRTAADCEECGRCMERCPAKLEIPKRLREVARIFSGQESL
;
A
#
# COMPACT_ATOMS: atom_id res chain seq x y z
N MET A 1 49.00 -3.35 -28.53
CA MET A 1 48.52 -1.98 -28.80
C MET A 1 47.42 -2.14 -29.84
N SER A 2 46.13 -1.94 -29.61
CA SER A 2 45.40 -0.99 -28.75
C SER A 2 44.01 -1.57 -28.44
N VAL A 3 43.47 -1.19 -27.29
CA VAL A 3 42.32 -1.76 -26.58
C VAL A 3 41.00 -1.57 -27.32
N TRP A 4 40.16 -2.61 -27.31
CA TRP A 4 38.78 -2.64 -27.80
C TRP A 4 37.84 -2.31 -26.64
N TYR A 5 37.02 -1.25 -26.75
CA TYR A 5 35.89 -0.96 -25.87
C TYR A 5 34.64 -0.71 -26.73
N PRO A 6 33.54 -1.46 -26.59
CA PRO A 6 32.29 -1.10 -27.23
C PRO A 6 31.60 0.05 -26.48
N ALA A 7 31.03 0.97 -27.27
CA ALA A 7 30.29 2.14 -26.80
C ALA A 7 29.05 1.75 -25.98
N LYS A 8 28.83 2.45 -24.87
CA LYS A 8 27.63 2.39 -24.03
C LYS A 8 26.39 2.68 -24.87
N GLY A 9 25.43 1.75 -24.85
CA GLY A 9 24.09 1.95 -25.39
C GLY A 9 23.40 3.14 -24.72
N THR A 10 22.80 3.98 -25.55
CA THR A 10 22.00 5.14 -25.17
C THR A 10 20.77 4.69 -24.39
N LEU A 11 20.71 5.03 -23.10
CA LEU A 11 19.47 5.13 -22.34
C LEU A 11 18.56 6.09 -23.11
N SER A 12 17.43 5.59 -23.61
CA SER A 12 16.40 6.38 -24.28
C SER A 12 15.86 7.44 -23.32
N SER A 13 16.37 8.67 -23.43
CA SER A 13 15.88 9.85 -22.74
C SER A 13 14.65 10.43 -23.43
N ALA A 14 13.53 9.69 -23.40
CA ALA A 14 12.24 10.28 -23.71
C ALA A 14 11.77 11.08 -22.48
N PHE A 15 12.24 12.32 -22.37
CA PHE A 15 11.75 13.28 -21.38
C PHE A 15 10.32 13.73 -21.71
N PRO A 16 9.54 14.10 -20.68
CA PRO A 16 8.12 14.31 -20.80
C PRO A 16 7.73 15.65 -21.44
N ARG A 17 6.57 15.65 -22.10
CA ARG A 17 5.93 16.80 -22.74
C ARG A 17 5.54 17.85 -21.68
N LYS A 18 5.63 19.15 -22.03
CA LYS A 18 5.18 20.30 -21.21
C LYS A 18 3.81 20.02 -20.57
N GLY A 19 3.77 20.01 -19.23
CA GLY A 19 2.56 19.78 -18.44
C GLY A 19 2.68 18.80 -17.26
N GLN A 20 3.85 18.16 -17.04
CA GLN A 20 4.04 17.24 -15.90
C GLN A 20 4.45 17.97 -14.61
N VAL A 21 3.67 17.80 -13.54
CA VAL A 21 3.82 18.53 -12.27
C VAL A 21 4.11 17.60 -11.07
N VAL A 22 4.14 16.27 -11.25
CA VAL A 22 4.53 15.33 -10.18
C VAL A 22 6.05 15.36 -9.96
N GLU A 23 6.51 15.64 -8.73
CA GLU A 23 7.93 15.61 -8.36
C GLU A 23 8.48 14.18 -8.53
N TYR A 24 9.71 14.05 -9.02
CA TYR A 24 10.42 12.77 -9.16
C TYR A 24 11.68 12.73 -8.31
N ARG A 25 12.03 11.56 -7.80
CA ARG A 25 13.26 11.31 -7.04
C ARG A 25 13.94 10.02 -7.46
N ILE A 26 15.23 9.90 -7.15
CA ILE A 26 15.91 8.62 -7.20
C ILE A 26 15.55 7.86 -5.92
N LEU A 27 15.10 6.62 -6.06
CA LEU A 27 14.75 5.76 -4.93
C LEU A 27 16.02 5.23 -4.26
N GLY A 28 16.43 5.82 -3.14
CA GLY A 28 17.71 5.52 -2.48
C GLY A 28 18.90 5.51 -3.43
N SER A 29 19.68 4.43 -3.41
CA SER A 29 20.84 4.23 -4.29
C SER A 29 20.54 3.34 -5.51
N THR A 30 19.26 3.00 -5.76
CA THR A 30 18.87 2.08 -6.85
C THR A 30 19.09 2.63 -8.25
N GLY A 31 19.10 3.96 -8.39
CA GLY A 31 19.08 4.64 -9.69
C GLY A 31 17.69 4.71 -10.34
N LEU A 32 16.66 4.08 -9.75
CA LEU A 32 15.28 4.16 -10.24
C LEU A 32 14.71 5.55 -10.00
N ARG A 33 14.23 6.20 -11.06
CA ARG A 33 13.53 7.50 -10.98
C ARG A 33 12.03 7.27 -10.78
N VAL A 34 11.55 7.57 -9.58
CA VAL A 34 10.16 7.33 -9.15
C VAL A 34 9.43 8.64 -8.94
N SER A 35 8.13 8.67 -9.25
CA SER A 35 7.26 9.76 -8.83
C SER A 35 7.08 9.75 -7.31
N ARG A 36 7.03 10.92 -6.69
CA ARG A 36 6.84 11.03 -5.23
C ARG A 36 5.47 10.55 -4.79
N LEU A 37 4.45 10.78 -5.61
CA LEU A 37 3.19 10.05 -5.50
C LEU A 37 3.30 8.79 -6.34
N GLY A 38 3.36 7.63 -5.68
CA GLY A 38 3.20 6.32 -6.29
C GLY A 38 1.75 5.82 -6.22
N PHE A 39 1.53 4.57 -6.60
CA PHE A 39 0.22 3.95 -6.66
C PHE A 39 0.22 2.61 -5.91
N GLY A 40 -0.56 2.51 -4.83
CA GLY A 40 -0.78 1.25 -4.12
C GLY A 40 -1.95 0.44 -4.72
N CYS A 41 -1.69 -0.77 -5.20
CA CYS A 41 -2.66 -1.56 -5.97
C CYS A 41 -3.41 -2.61 -5.12
N ILE A 42 -3.32 -2.54 -3.79
CA ILE A 42 -3.89 -3.54 -2.87
C ILE A 42 -5.43 -3.69 -2.97
N LYS A 43 -6.13 -2.62 -3.38
CA LYS A 43 -7.60 -2.60 -3.45
C LYS A 43 -8.17 -3.16 -4.75
N PHE A 44 -7.36 -3.39 -5.78
CA PHE A 44 -7.86 -3.77 -7.11
C PHE A 44 -8.70 -5.04 -7.14
N ALA A 45 -8.38 -6.03 -6.30
CA ALA A 45 -9.19 -7.24 -6.20
C ALA A 45 -10.65 -7.01 -5.76
N GLN A 46 -10.98 -5.79 -5.30
CA GLN A 46 -12.32 -5.37 -4.87
C GLN A 46 -13.01 -4.47 -5.92
N CYS A 47 -12.34 -4.18 -7.04
CA CYS A 47 -12.77 -3.21 -8.05
C CYS A 47 -13.20 -3.89 -9.34
N GLN A 48 -13.98 -3.18 -10.15
CA GLN A 48 -14.25 -3.60 -11.52
C GLN A 48 -13.00 -3.38 -12.38
N GLU A 49 -12.79 -4.27 -13.35
CA GLU A 49 -11.60 -4.22 -14.21
C GLU A 49 -11.52 -2.91 -15.02
N ALA A 50 -12.66 -2.39 -15.47
CA ALA A 50 -12.73 -1.12 -16.20
C ALA A 50 -12.23 0.07 -15.35
N ASP A 51 -12.60 0.11 -14.06
CA ASP A 51 -12.17 1.18 -13.14
C ASP A 51 -10.68 1.09 -12.84
N VAL A 52 -10.16 -0.13 -12.67
CA VAL A 52 -8.71 -0.37 -12.48
C VAL A 52 -7.94 0.09 -13.71
N ALA A 53 -8.38 -0.28 -14.91
CA ALA A 53 -7.74 0.14 -16.15
C ALA A 53 -7.76 1.66 -16.30
N ALA A 54 -8.92 2.30 -16.09
CA ALA A 54 -9.06 3.75 -16.16
C ALA A 54 -8.13 4.48 -15.16
N ALA A 55 -8.07 4.02 -13.91
CA ALA A 55 -7.20 4.59 -12.90
C ALA A 55 -5.70 4.44 -13.26
N LEU A 56 -5.28 3.27 -13.73
CA LEU A 56 -3.89 3.02 -14.11
C LEU A 56 -3.46 3.84 -15.33
N HIS A 57 -4.26 3.88 -16.40
CA HIS A 57 -3.95 4.71 -17.56
C HIS A 57 -3.86 6.18 -17.17
N ARG A 58 -4.82 6.67 -16.37
CA ARG A 58 -4.82 8.05 -15.92
C ARG A 58 -3.59 8.39 -15.07
N ALA A 59 -3.17 7.47 -14.20
CA ALA A 59 -1.98 7.65 -13.37
C ALA A 59 -0.72 7.83 -14.21
N LEU A 60 -0.50 6.96 -15.20
CA LEU A 60 0.64 7.06 -16.11
C LEU A 60 0.58 8.35 -16.94
N ASP A 61 -0.59 8.73 -17.44
CA ASP A 61 -0.77 9.96 -18.23
C ASP A 61 -0.49 11.24 -17.41
N LEU A 62 -0.73 11.20 -16.10
CA LEU A 62 -0.40 12.28 -15.16
C LEU A 62 1.02 12.19 -14.61
N GLY A 63 1.81 11.18 -15.00
CA GLY A 63 3.21 11.05 -14.61
C GLY A 63 3.46 10.33 -13.29
N VAL A 64 2.50 9.59 -12.75
CA VAL A 64 2.73 8.64 -11.65
C VAL A 64 3.46 7.42 -12.22
N THR A 65 4.71 7.20 -11.80
CA THR A 65 5.60 6.18 -12.37
C THR A 65 6.00 5.08 -11.40
N PHE A 66 5.51 5.06 -10.15
CA PHE A 66 5.80 3.99 -9.20
C PHE A 66 4.52 3.21 -8.88
N LEU A 67 4.44 1.94 -9.28
CA LEU A 67 3.30 1.06 -9.03
C LEU A 67 3.70 -0.06 -8.06
N ASP A 68 2.93 -0.20 -6.99
CA ASP A 68 3.15 -1.20 -5.95
C ASP A 68 2.00 -2.20 -5.89
N THR A 69 2.31 -3.49 -6.08
CA THR A 69 1.36 -4.60 -5.94
C THR A 69 1.98 -5.76 -5.18
N ALA A 70 1.32 -6.91 -5.07
CA ALA A 70 1.87 -8.13 -4.47
C ALA A 70 1.13 -9.37 -4.94
N ARG A 71 1.81 -10.52 -4.94
CA ARG A 71 1.18 -11.83 -5.22
C ARG A 71 0.03 -12.17 -4.28
N ALA A 72 0.08 -11.66 -3.05
CA ALA A 72 -0.97 -11.84 -2.05
C ALA A 72 -2.22 -10.95 -2.27
N TYR A 73 -2.20 -9.99 -3.21
CA TYR A 73 -3.31 -9.04 -3.44
C TYR A 73 -4.37 -9.59 -4.41
N GLY A 74 -4.76 -10.85 -4.26
CA GLY A 74 -5.78 -11.48 -5.10
C GLY A 74 -5.48 -11.35 -6.61
N THR A 75 -6.39 -10.73 -7.35
CA THR A 75 -6.31 -10.52 -8.80
C THR A 75 -5.56 -9.24 -9.21
N SER A 76 -4.99 -8.49 -8.25
CA SER A 76 -4.35 -7.19 -8.52
C SER A 76 -3.27 -7.25 -9.61
N GLU A 77 -2.33 -8.19 -9.52
CA GLU A 77 -1.28 -8.37 -10.54
C GLU A 77 -1.83 -8.69 -11.93
N GLU A 78 -2.90 -9.49 -11.98
CA GLU A 78 -3.53 -9.90 -13.24
C GLU A 78 -4.25 -8.73 -13.91
N MET A 79 -4.94 -7.90 -13.11
CA MET A 79 -5.60 -6.68 -13.58
C MET A 79 -4.59 -5.64 -14.08
N ILE A 80 -3.45 -5.47 -13.38
CA ILE A 80 -2.36 -4.59 -13.84
C ILE A 80 -1.80 -5.08 -15.17
N GLY A 81 -1.47 -6.37 -15.28
CA GLY A 81 -0.93 -6.96 -16.50
C GLY A 81 -1.89 -6.84 -17.68
N ARG A 82 -3.20 -7.00 -17.46
CA ARG A 82 -4.22 -6.77 -18.51
C ARG A 82 -4.32 -5.31 -18.93
N ALA A 83 -4.27 -4.37 -17.98
CA ALA A 83 -4.49 -2.96 -18.26
C ALA A 83 -3.30 -2.28 -18.95
N ILE A 84 -2.08 -2.47 -18.44
CA ILE A 84 -0.94 -1.58 -18.78
C ILE A 84 0.36 -2.28 -19.17
N ALA A 85 0.36 -3.61 -19.42
CA ALA A 85 1.59 -4.30 -19.83
C ALA A 85 2.22 -3.74 -21.14
N SER A 86 1.40 -3.18 -22.04
CA SER A 86 1.89 -2.49 -23.24
C SER A 86 2.65 -1.18 -22.96
N ARG A 87 2.55 -0.65 -21.73
CA ARG A 87 3.19 0.58 -21.25
C ARG A 87 4.32 0.30 -20.25
N ARG A 88 4.85 -0.93 -20.22
CA ARG A 88 5.81 -1.41 -19.19
C ARG A 88 7.02 -0.51 -18.97
N SER A 89 7.51 0.17 -20.02
CA SER A 89 8.67 1.07 -19.96
C SER A 89 8.37 2.42 -19.30
N GLU A 90 7.10 2.75 -19.04
CA GLU A 90 6.68 4.04 -18.48
C GLU A 90 6.63 4.04 -16.95
N TYR A 91 6.80 2.89 -16.28
CA TYR A 91 6.71 2.78 -14.84
C TYR A 91 7.72 1.82 -14.21
N VAL A 92 8.06 2.12 -12.96
CA VAL A 92 8.73 1.25 -12.01
C VAL A 92 7.69 0.36 -11.34
N LEU A 93 7.88 -0.95 -11.48
CA LEU A 93 7.00 -1.99 -10.98
C LEU A 93 7.59 -2.65 -9.73
N ALA A 94 6.93 -2.44 -8.60
CA ALA A 94 7.20 -3.16 -7.37
C ALA A 94 6.15 -4.28 -7.16
N THR A 95 6.61 -5.51 -6.94
CA THR A 95 5.78 -6.60 -6.41
C THR A 95 6.38 -7.23 -5.16
N LYS A 96 5.66 -8.14 -4.50
CA LYS A 96 6.05 -8.73 -3.22
C LYS A 96 5.59 -10.18 -3.10
N SER A 97 6.37 -10.95 -2.34
CA SER A 97 6.10 -12.36 -2.04
C SER A 97 6.06 -12.62 -0.54
N LEU A 98 5.11 -13.47 -0.10
CA LEU A 98 5.05 -14.01 1.26
C LEU A 98 5.91 -15.29 1.41
N GLY A 99 6.49 -15.79 0.32
CA GLY A 99 7.37 -16.94 0.29
C GLY A 99 8.57 -16.74 1.21
N ARG A 100 8.66 -17.55 2.27
CA ARG A 100 9.74 -17.48 3.27
C ARG A 100 10.95 -18.33 2.93
N THR A 101 10.76 -19.35 2.10
CA THR A 101 11.82 -20.23 1.60
C THR A 101 12.15 -19.88 0.15
N ALA A 102 13.36 -20.23 -0.29
CA ALA A 102 13.80 -20.00 -1.66
C ALA A 102 12.83 -20.60 -2.71
N SER A 103 12.34 -21.82 -2.47
CA SER A 103 11.39 -22.50 -3.37
C SER A 103 10.04 -21.79 -3.45
N ALA A 104 9.48 -21.39 -2.30
CA ALA A 104 8.20 -20.69 -2.26
C ALA A 104 8.30 -19.31 -2.93
N LEU A 105 9.36 -18.55 -2.62
CA LEU A 105 9.56 -17.24 -3.22
C LEU A 105 9.81 -17.33 -4.73
N ARG A 106 10.56 -18.32 -5.20
CA ARG A 106 10.77 -18.56 -6.63
C ARG A 106 9.45 -18.82 -7.34
N THR A 107 8.59 -19.65 -6.76
CA THR A 107 7.25 -19.94 -7.30
C THR A 107 6.42 -18.65 -7.42
N ASP A 108 6.45 -17.82 -6.39
CA ASP A 108 5.75 -16.53 -6.37
C ASP A 108 6.28 -15.56 -7.44
N ILE A 109 7.59 -15.46 -7.63
CA ILE A 109 8.20 -14.60 -8.67
C ILE A 109 7.71 -15.00 -10.06
N GLU A 110 7.80 -16.29 -10.42
CA GLU A 110 7.38 -16.76 -11.75
C GLU A 110 5.88 -16.54 -11.98
N ALA A 111 5.06 -16.74 -10.95
CA ALA A 111 3.63 -16.45 -11.03
C ALA A 111 3.35 -14.95 -11.20
N SER A 112 4.05 -14.10 -10.44
CA SER A 112 3.89 -12.65 -10.47
C SER A 112 4.21 -12.09 -11.85
N LEU A 113 5.36 -12.45 -12.41
CA LEU A 113 5.79 -12.04 -13.76
C LEU A 113 4.78 -12.46 -14.84
N ARG A 114 4.28 -13.70 -14.75
CA ARG A 114 3.24 -14.21 -15.66
C ARG A 114 1.94 -13.40 -15.57
N TYR A 115 1.44 -13.13 -14.36
CA TYR A 115 0.20 -12.36 -14.19
C TYR A 115 0.36 -10.89 -14.59
N LEU A 116 1.50 -10.29 -14.27
CA LEU A 116 1.86 -8.93 -14.67
C LEU A 116 2.20 -8.81 -16.17
N ARG A 117 2.30 -9.93 -16.89
CA ARG A 117 2.62 -10.01 -18.32
C ARG A 117 3.92 -9.29 -18.67
N THR A 118 4.94 -9.51 -17.85
CA THR A 118 6.29 -8.95 -18.02
C THR A 118 7.33 -10.01 -17.64
N ASP A 119 8.54 -9.89 -18.15
CA ASP A 119 9.70 -10.70 -17.81
C ASP A 119 10.51 -10.16 -16.61
N HIS A 120 10.21 -8.92 -16.16
CA HIS A 120 10.99 -8.23 -15.13
C HIS A 120 10.12 -7.38 -14.20
N ALA A 121 10.40 -7.45 -12.88
CA ALA A 121 9.93 -6.49 -11.88
C ALA A 121 11.09 -5.62 -11.43
N ASP A 122 10.90 -4.29 -11.39
CA ASP A 122 11.98 -3.37 -10.99
C ASP A 122 12.38 -3.56 -9.52
N ILE A 123 11.42 -3.89 -8.66
CA ILE A 123 11.67 -4.17 -7.24
C ILE A 123 10.85 -5.37 -6.79
N LEU A 124 11.49 -6.29 -6.08
CA LEU A 124 10.82 -7.35 -5.32
C LEU A 124 10.94 -7.06 -3.82
N PHE A 125 9.82 -6.89 -3.13
CA PHE A 125 9.80 -6.81 -1.67
C PHE A 125 9.59 -8.17 -1.02
N LEU A 126 10.40 -8.48 -0.01
CA LEU A 126 10.09 -9.54 0.96
C LEU A 126 8.97 -9.04 1.88
N HIS A 127 7.80 -9.68 1.79
CA HIS A 127 6.55 -9.09 2.23
C HIS A 127 6.25 -9.33 3.72
N THR A 128 5.90 -8.30 4.49
CA THR A 128 5.45 -8.44 5.90
C THR A 128 6.47 -9.19 6.76
N VAL A 129 7.75 -8.81 6.69
CA VAL A 129 8.82 -9.39 7.53
C VAL A 129 8.83 -8.63 8.86
N SER A 130 7.77 -8.81 9.65
CA SER A 130 7.42 -7.94 10.79
C SER A 130 7.67 -8.56 12.17
N ASP A 131 8.63 -9.47 12.25
CA ASP A 131 9.16 -10.03 13.49
C ASP A 131 10.54 -10.66 13.24
N ALA A 132 11.31 -10.83 14.31
CA ALA A 132 12.68 -11.33 14.26
C ALA A 132 12.79 -12.78 13.75
N GLU A 133 11.77 -13.61 14.02
CA GLU A 133 11.73 -15.00 13.57
C GLU A 133 11.57 -15.08 12.06
N THR A 134 10.58 -14.38 11.51
CA THR A 134 10.35 -14.27 10.06
C THR A 134 11.57 -13.66 9.38
N TYR A 135 12.20 -12.64 9.98
CA TYR A 135 13.43 -12.06 9.44
C TYR A 135 14.54 -13.10 9.33
N ALA A 136 14.82 -13.82 10.43
CA ALA A 136 15.86 -14.85 10.46
C ALA A 136 15.59 -15.98 9.44
N GLN A 137 14.33 -16.39 9.29
CA GLN A 137 13.94 -17.38 8.29
C GLN A 137 14.18 -16.89 6.86
N VAL A 138 13.84 -15.64 6.56
CA VAL A 138 13.91 -15.08 5.20
C VAL A 138 15.36 -14.84 4.76
N VAL A 139 16.23 -14.38 5.65
CA VAL A 139 17.64 -14.08 5.32
C VAL A 139 18.59 -15.25 5.60
N GLY A 140 18.13 -16.28 6.32
CA GLY A 140 18.91 -17.46 6.64
C GLY A 140 19.10 -18.42 5.44
N PRO A 141 19.90 -19.49 5.62
CA PRO A 141 20.16 -20.47 4.56
C PRO A 141 18.88 -21.10 4.01
N GLY A 142 18.74 -21.13 2.68
CA GLY A 142 17.52 -21.60 2.01
C GLY A 142 16.30 -20.67 2.15
N GLY A 143 16.49 -19.49 2.75
CA GLY A 143 15.48 -18.46 2.92
C GLY A 143 15.10 -17.77 1.60
N GLY A 144 14.00 -17.03 1.63
CA GLY A 144 13.51 -16.29 0.47
C GLY A 144 14.55 -15.33 -0.12
N TYR A 145 15.44 -14.76 0.70
CA TYR A 145 16.45 -13.82 0.19
C TYR A 145 17.37 -14.45 -0.87
N GLU A 146 17.76 -15.73 -0.74
CA GLU A 146 18.59 -16.42 -1.74
C GLU A 146 17.90 -16.49 -3.11
N ALA A 147 16.59 -16.77 -3.13
CA ALA A 147 15.83 -16.78 -4.38
C ALA A 147 15.66 -15.38 -4.97
N ALA A 148 15.54 -14.35 -4.14
CA ALA A 148 15.51 -12.96 -4.59
C ALA A 148 16.86 -12.55 -5.21
N ALA A 149 17.98 -12.89 -4.57
CA ALA A 149 19.33 -12.65 -5.07
C ALA A 149 19.56 -13.35 -6.42
N ARG A 150 19.18 -14.62 -6.52
CA ARG A 150 19.27 -15.37 -7.78
C ARG A 150 18.37 -14.79 -8.88
N ALA A 151 17.14 -14.36 -8.55
CA ALA A 151 16.26 -13.72 -9.52
C ALA A 151 16.83 -12.36 -10.01
N LYS A 152 17.60 -11.67 -9.16
CA LYS A 152 18.33 -10.47 -9.54
C LYS A 152 19.49 -10.76 -10.49
N GLU A 153 20.27 -11.81 -10.23
CA GLU A 153 21.30 -12.29 -11.17
C GLU A 153 20.73 -12.73 -12.52
N GLU A 154 19.55 -13.36 -12.51
CA GLU A 154 18.81 -13.77 -13.71
C GLU A 154 18.14 -12.59 -14.45
N GLY A 155 18.20 -11.36 -13.93
CA GLY A 155 17.59 -10.18 -14.52
C GLY A 155 16.05 -10.12 -14.42
N LYS A 156 15.44 -11.01 -13.65
CA LYS A 156 13.98 -11.03 -13.40
C LYS A 156 13.53 -9.99 -12.38
N VAL A 157 14.46 -9.57 -11.52
CA VAL A 157 14.25 -8.57 -10.46
C VAL A 157 15.38 -7.54 -10.54
N GLY A 158 15.05 -6.25 -10.55
CA GLY A 158 16.05 -5.18 -10.55
C GLY A 158 16.69 -4.97 -9.18
N HIS A 159 15.86 -4.82 -8.14
CA HIS A 159 16.29 -4.53 -6.77
C HIS A 159 15.52 -5.37 -5.73
N ILE A 160 16.17 -5.61 -4.59
CA ILE A 160 15.58 -6.38 -3.48
C ILE A 160 15.21 -5.41 -2.36
N GLY A 161 13.92 -5.36 -2.03
CA GLY A 161 13.39 -4.59 -0.92
C GLY A 161 12.85 -5.46 0.21
N ILE A 162 12.52 -4.82 1.32
CA ILE A 162 11.83 -5.43 2.45
C ILE A 162 10.67 -4.54 2.91
N SER A 163 9.53 -5.16 3.23
CA SER A 163 8.38 -4.44 3.79
C SER A 163 8.11 -4.88 5.22
N ILE A 164 7.99 -3.90 6.11
CA ILE A 164 7.85 -4.12 7.55
C ILE A 164 6.79 -3.16 8.06
N HIS A 165 5.83 -3.69 8.81
CA HIS A 165 4.70 -2.88 9.24
C HIS A 165 5.01 -2.04 10.48
N ARG A 166 5.59 -2.62 11.55
CA ARG A 166 5.85 -1.88 12.81
C ARG A 166 6.95 -2.42 13.72
N ASP A 167 7.59 -3.56 13.41
CA ASP A 167 8.65 -4.07 14.28
C ASP A 167 9.95 -3.28 14.09
N LEU A 168 10.11 -2.21 14.88
CA LEU A 168 11.20 -1.23 14.75
C LEU A 168 12.59 -1.88 14.88
N ALA A 169 12.72 -2.88 15.75
CA ALA A 169 13.95 -3.63 15.93
C ALA A 169 14.33 -4.40 14.66
N THR A 170 13.36 -5.07 14.02
CA THR A 170 13.57 -5.77 12.74
C THR A 170 13.79 -4.77 11.60
N MET A 171 13.11 -3.62 11.58
CA MET A 171 13.40 -2.56 10.60
C MET A 171 14.84 -2.07 10.70
N ARG A 172 15.30 -1.74 11.91
CA ARG A 172 16.68 -1.33 12.17
C ARG A 172 17.67 -2.39 11.70
N ARG A 173 17.43 -3.64 12.10
CA ARG A 173 18.26 -4.79 11.68
C ARG A 173 18.31 -4.93 10.16
N ALA A 174 17.17 -4.81 9.48
CA ALA A 174 17.10 -4.89 8.03
C ALA A 174 17.89 -3.77 7.35
N ILE A 175 17.75 -2.53 7.83
CA ILE A 175 18.48 -1.35 7.33
C ILE A 175 19.99 -1.55 7.50
N GLU A 176 20.43 -1.97 8.68
CA GLU A 176 21.85 -2.10 9.04
C GLU A 176 22.51 -3.32 8.39
N SER A 177 21.74 -4.29 7.89
CA SER A 177 22.26 -5.53 7.31
C SER A 177 23.02 -5.35 5.99
N GLY A 178 22.75 -4.28 5.24
CA GLY A 178 23.25 -4.09 3.88
C GLY A 178 22.65 -5.03 2.82
N ALA A 179 21.64 -5.84 3.17
CA ALA A 179 21.03 -6.80 2.25
C ALA A 179 19.94 -6.19 1.36
N PHE A 180 19.35 -5.06 1.76
CA PHE A 180 18.18 -4.50 1.09
C PHE A 180 18.50 -3.13 0.47
N GLU A 181 17.85 -2.85 -0.66
CA GLU A 181 18.02 -1.60 -1.41
C GLU A 181 16.81 -0.67 -1.26
N ALA A 182 15.68 -1.19 -0.77
CA ALA A 182 14.49 -0.41 -0.47
C ALA A 182 13.79 -0.92 0.80
N LEU A 183 13.33 0.02 1.63
CA LEU A 183 12.48 -0.22 2.78
C LEU A 183 11.08 0.30 2.49
N MET A 184 10.08 -0.55 2.68
CA MET A 184 8.68 -0.13 2.74
C MET A 184 8.18 -0.09 4.18
N ALA A 185 7.82 1.11 4.66
CA ALA A 185 7.40 1.36 6.03
C ALA A 185 6.02 2.03 6.08
N ALA A 186 5.25 1.75 7.13
CA ALA A 186 3.96 2.40 7.34
C ALA A 186 4.17 3.75 8.04
N VAL A 187 3.78 4.85 7.39
CA VAL A 187 3.83 6.20 7.97
C VAL A 187 2.60 6.98 7.53
N SER A 188 1.95 7.67 8.47
CA SER A 188 0.80 8.55 8.21
C SER A 188 0.67 9.57 9.35
N PRO A 189 -0.13 10.64 9.20
CA PRO A 189 -0.43 11.55 10.30
C PRO A 189 -0.90 10.86 11.60
N LEU A 190 -1.65 9.74 11.48
CA LEU A 190 -2.11 8.92 12.61
C LEU A 190 -1.05 7.95 13.17
N ASP A 191 0.02 7.72 12.42
CA ASP A 191 1.01 6.70 12.72
C ASP A 191 2.40 7.12 12.27
N GLN A 192 3.13 7.72 13.20
CA GLN A 192 4.45 8.29 12.95
C GLN A 192 5.55 7.47 13.64
N GLU A 193 5.18 6.34 14.25
CA GLU A 193 6.07 5.55 15.10
C GLU A 193 7.31 5.08 14.33
N GLY A 194 8.49 5.38 14.86
CA GLY A 194 9.78 5.04 14.26
C GLY A 194 10.17 5.87 13.03
N ALA A 195 9.27 6.64 12.42
CA ALA A 195 9.55 7.35 11.16
C ALA A 195 10.70 8.37 11.29
N ALA A 196 10.73 9.12 12.40
CA ALA A 196 11.75 10.14 12.67
C ALA A 196 13.17 9.56 12.89
N GLU A 197 13.26 8.27 13.20
CA GLU A 197 14.53 7.59 13.49
C GLU A 197 14.96 6.68 12.34
N LEU A 198 14.03 5.86 11.83
CA LEU A 198 14.32 4.79 10.88
C LEU A 198 14.39 5.29 9.43
N LEU A 199 13.62 6.31 9.03
CA LEU A 199 13.74 6.83 7.66
C LEU A 199 15.08 7.53 7.42
N PRO A 200 15.58 8.43 8.31
CA PRO A 200 16.94 8.94 8.20
C PRO A 200 18.01 7.84 8.26
N LEU A 201 17.80 6.78 9.05
CA LEU A 201 18.71 5.65 9.09
C LEU A 201 18.75 4.92 7.74
N ALA A 202 17.60 4.62 7.16
CA ALA A 202 17.49 3.99 5.85
C ALA A 202 18.24 4.81 4.79
N ARG A 203 18.05 6.14 4.77
CA ARG A 203 18.75 7.03 3.83
C ARG A 203 20.26 7.02 4.02
N ARG A 204 20.76 7.06 5.26
CA ARG A 204 22.22 6.97 5.53
C ARG A 204 22.83 5.65 5.04
N HIS A 205 22.05 4.57 5.03
CA HIS A 205 22.45 3.27 4.49
C HIS A 205 22.15 3.11 2.99
N GLY A 206 21.67 4.16 2.32
CA GLY A 206 21.42 4.17 0.88
C GLY A 206 20.14 3.47 0.44
N LEU A 207 19.27 3.06 1.37
CA LEU A 207 17.98 2.43 1.05
C LEU A 207 16.99 3.47 0.55
N GLY A 208 16.23 3.10 -0.49
CA GLY A 208 15.07 3.86 -0.90
C GLY A 208 13.90 3.67 0.05
N THR A 209 13.09 4.70 0.27
CA THR A 209 11.99 4.67 1.24
C THR A 209 10.63 4.77 0.55
N VAL A 210 9.83 3.71 0.69
CA VAL A 210 8.47 3.63 0.16
C VAL A 210 7.47 3.70 1.31
N ILE A 211 6.67 4.76 1.36
CA ILE A 211 5.68 4.95 2.41
C ILE A 211 4.37 4.25 2.04
N MET A 212 4.08 3.14 2.72
CA MET A 212 2.79 2.47 2.62
C MET A 212 1.79 3.04 3.63
N LYS A 213 0.50 2.85 3.33
CA LYS A 213 -0.61 3.29 4.16
C LYS A 213 -0.53 4.78 4.57
N PRO A 214 -0.23 5.70 3.63
CA PRO A 214 -0.21 7.13 3.96
C PRO A 214 -1.57 7.64 4.48
N LEU A 215 -2.66 6.92 4.18
CA LEU A 215 -4.03 7.18 4.63
C LEU A 215 -4.52 6.23 5.75
N SER A 216 -3.60 5.52 6.41
CA SER A 216 -3.87 4.58 7.52
C SER A 216 -4.96 3.53 7.23
N GLY A 217 -4.99 2.96 6.01
CA GLY A 217 -6.02 2.00 5.60
C GLY A 217 -7.37 2.64 5.22
N GLY A 218 -7.34 3.89 4.77
CA GLY A 218 -8.53 4.68 4.42
C GLY A 218 -9.24 5.24 5.64
N GLN A 219 -8.52 5.39 6.76
CA GLN A 219 -9.04 6.02 7.96
C GLN A 219 -8.92 7.55 7.85
N LEU A 220 -7.87 8.05 7.18
CA LEU A 220 -7.69 9.47 6.90
C LEU A 220 -8.49 9.88 5.66
N VAL A 221 -9.79 10.00 5.83
CA VAL A 221 -10.77 10.48 4.84
C VAL A 221 -11.80 11.36 5.55
N SER A 222 -12.34 12.35 4.86
CA SER A 222 -13.46 13.14 5.36
C SER A 222 -14.71 12.28 5.55
N PRO A 223 -15.60 12.64 6.49
CA PRO A 223 -16.97 12.16 6.47
C PRO A 223 -17.63 12.43 5.11
N LEU A 224 -18.66 11.65 4.79
CA LEU A 224 -19.40 11.82 3.54
C LEU A 224 -20.09 13.19 3.51
N GLY A 225 -20.08 13.81 2.34
CA GLY A 225 -20.69 15.12 2.09
C GLY A 225 -22.21 15.05 1.88
N PRO A 226 -22.82 16.14 1.40
CA PRO A 226 -24.25 16.18 1.08
C PRO A 226 -24.68 15.02 0.18
N GLY A 227 -25.78 14.36 0.53
CA GLY A 227 -26.30 13.20 -0.22
C GLY A 227 -25.53 11.89 0.03
N GLY A 228 -24.63 11.84 1.02
CA GLY A 228 -23.87 10.63 1.35
C GLY A 228 -22.75 10.32 0.35
N LEU A 229 -22.35 11.29 -0.46
CA LEU A 229 -21.29 11.11 -1.44
C LEU A 229 -19.90 11.39 -0.83
N PRO A 230 -18.85 10.68 -1.26
CA PRO A 230 -17.48 11.03 -0.89
C PRO A 230 -17.18 12.49 -1.23
N VAL A 231 -16.49 13.19 -0.33
CA VAL A 231 -15.98 14.54 -0.63
C VAL A 231 -14.85 14.41 -1.65
N SER A 232 -14.87 15.22 -2.70
CA SER A 232 -13.86 15.24 -3.75
C SER A 232 -13.67 16.68 -4.25
N PRO A 233 -12.44 17.23 -4.21
CA PRO A 233 -11.25 16.65 -3.58
C PRO A 233 -11.40 16.57 -2.04
N ASP A 234 -10.95 15.47 -1.45
CA ASP A 234 -11.01 15.25 0.01
C ASP A 234 -9.88 16.01 0.73
N PRO A 235 -10.19 16.97 1.63
CA PRO A 235 -9.18 17.78 2.30
C PRO A 235 -8.31 16.97 3.29
N VAL A 236 -8.86 15.91 3.90
CA VAL A 236 -8.10 15.04 4.83
C VAL A 236 -7.12 14.18 4.06
N VAL A 237 -7.55 13.63 2.91
CA VAL A 237 -6.66 12.87 2.02
C VAL A 237 -5.56 13.76 1.47
N SER A 238 -5.93 14.94 0.94
CA SER A 238 -4.97 15.93 0.44
C SER A 238 -3.96 16.32 1.52
N GLY A 239 -4.43 16.66 2.72
CA GLY A 239 -3.57 16.99 3.85
C GLY A 239 -2.63 15.85 4.24
N ALA A 240 -3.15 14.62 4.35
CA ALA A 240 -2.35 13.46 4.73
C ALA A 240 -1.24 13.13 3.71
N LEU A 241 -1.54 13.18 2.41
CA LEU A 241 -0.54 12.92 1.36
C LEU A 241 0.55 14.00 1.34
N ARG A 242 0.17 15.28 1.41
CA ARG A 242 1.10 16.40 1.48
C ARG A 242 1.95 16.35 2.76
N TRP A 243 1.36 15.94 3.88
CA TRP A 243 2.10 15.73 5.14
C TRP A 243 3.16 14.64 4.99
N VAL A 244 2.78 13.46 4.46
CA VAL A 244 3.73 12.35 4.26
C VAL A 244 4.86 12.75 3.32
N LEU A 245 4.53 13.38 2.19
CA LEU A 245 5.52 13.79 1.18
C LEU A 245 6.28 15.07 1.57
N SER A 246 5.91 15.75 2.66
CA SER A 246 6.76 16.79 3.24
C SER A 246 8.00 16.23 3.93
N ASN A 247 8.00 14.93 4.26
CA ASN A 247 9.18 14.28 4.81
C ASN A 247 10.27 14.16 3.73
N PRO A 248 11.46 14.77 3.91
CA PRO A 248 12.53 14.69 2.92
C PRO A 248 13.09 13.27 2.77
N GLU A 249 12.93 12.44 3.80
CA GLU A 249 13.37 11.06 3.84
C GLU A 249 12.39 10.09 3.18
N ALA A 250 11.25 10.56 2.67
CA ALA A 250 10.30 9.75 1.89
C ALA A 250 10.53 9.96 0.39
N ASP A 251 11.00 8.92 -0.30
CA ASP A 251 11.22 8.98 -1.75
C ASP A 251 9.89 8.89 -2.51
N THR A 252 8.98 8.00 -2.07
CA THR A 252 7.62 7.89 -2.64
C THR A 252 6.60 7.44 -1.60
N ALA A 253 5.32 7.79 -1.79
CA ALA A 253 4.19 7.29 -1.00
C ALA A 253 3.15 6.64 -1.91
N ILE A 254 2.58 5.51 -1.48
CA ILE A 254 1.70 4.66 -2.29
C ILE A 254 0.28 4.59 -1.71
N PRO A 255 -0.54 5.66 -1.81
CA PRO A 255 -1.95 5.55 -1.48
C PRO A 255 -2.66 4.57 -2.41
N GLY A 256 -3.66 3.88 -1.88
CA GLY A 256 -4.55 3.07 -2.70
C GLY A 256 -5.59 3.93 -3.39
N MET A 257 -5.61 3.91 -4.71
CA MET A 257 -6.56 4.64 -5.56
C MET A 257 -7.36 3.64 -6.39
N VAL A 258 -8.67 3.82 -6.50
CA VAL A 258 -9.58 2.87 -7.18
C VAL A 258 -10.38 3.50 -8.32
N SER A 259 -10.17 4.77 -8.62
CA SER A 259 -10.81 5.47 -9.74
C SER A 259 -9.88 6.53 -10.33
N ALA A 260 -10.12 6.90 -11.59
CA ALA A 260 -9.39 7.99 -12.25
C ALA A 260 -9.52 9.33 -11.50
N GLN A 261 -10.69 9.63 -10.94
CA GLN A 261 -10.89 10.85 -10.14
C GLN A 261 -9.99 10.89 -8.91
N GLN A 262 -9.83 9.77 -8.19
CA GLN A 262 -8.93 9.72 -7.03
C GLN A 262 -7.47 9.93 -7.43
N VAL A 263 -7.08 9.49 -8.63
CA VAL A 263 -5.75 9.76 -9.17
C VAL A 263 -5.58 11.26 -9.43
N GLU A 264 -6.55 11.89 -10.09
CA GLU A 264 -6.53 13.33 -10.37
C GLU A 264 -6.47 14.16 -9.09
N ASP A 265 -7.34 13.86 -8.12
CA ASP A 265 -7.40 14.57 -6.84
C ASP A 265 -6.07 14.44 -6.06
N ASN A 266 -5.50 13.23 -6.01
CA ASN A 266 -4.25 12.99 -5.29
C ASN A 266 -3.06 13.64 -6.00
N VAL A 267 -3.01 13.62 -7.32
CA VAL A 267 -1.99 14.32 -8.11
C VAL A 267 -2.11 15.82 -7.84
N ALA A 268 -3.29 16.42 -8.01
CA ALA A 268 -3.52 17.83 -7.75
C ALA A 268 -3.17 18.23 -6.30
N ALA A 269 -3.43 17.36 -5.32
CA ALA A 269 -3.04 17.58 -3.93
C ALA A 269 -1.53 17.68 -3.75
N VAL A 270 -0.74 16.76 -4.33
CA VAL A 270 0.72 16.76 -4.15
C VAL A 270 1.41 17.87 -4.96
N GLU A 271 0.82 18.31 -6.07
CA GLU A 271 1.30 19.44 -6.87
C GLU A 271 1.28 20.77 -6.12
N ARG A 272 0.38 20.90 -5.12
CA ARG A 272 0.35 22.07 -4.22
C ARG A 272 1.57 22.15 -3.29
N GLY A 273 2.41 21.11 -3.26
CA GLY A 273 3.60 21.06 -2.43
C GLY A 273 3.31 20.81 -0.94
N PRO A 274 4.29 21.07 -0.06
CA PRO A 274 4.14 20.88 1.39
C PRO A 274 2.99 21.71 1.98
N LEU A 275 2.45 21.27 3.12
CA LEU A 275 1.48 22.04 3.90
C LEU A 275 2.13 23.31 4.46
N SER A 276 1.39 24.43 4.47
CA SER A 276 1.73 25.57 5.32
C SER A 276 1.58 25.21 6.80
N ASP A 277 2.07 26.08 7.69
CA ASP A 277 1.91 25.86 9.14
C ASP A 277 0.44 25.87 9.56
N ASP A 278 -0.38 26.74 8.98
CA ASP A 278 -1.83 26.79 9.22
C ASP A 278 -2.53 25.51 8.75
N GLU A 279 -2.22 25.03 7.53
CA GLU A 279 -2.79 23.79 7.01
C GLU A 279 -2.34 22.57 7.81
N ARG A 280 -1.11 22.60 8.35
CA ARG A 280 -0.61 21.55 9.24
C ARG A 280 -1.37 21.56 10.56
N ALA A 281 -1.62 22.73 11.15
CA ALA A 281 -2.40 22.86 12.37
C ALA A 281 -3.84 22.36 12.16
N GLU A 282 -4.48 22.78 11.06
CA GLU A 282 -5.82 22.32 10.69
C GLU A 282 -5.87 20.79 10.48
N LEU A 283 -4.88 20.21 9.78
CA LEU A 283 -4.80 18.76 9.63
C LEU A 283 -4.66 18.06 10.98
N VAL A 284 -3.85 18.58 11.90
CA VAL A 284 -3.70 18.01 13.25
C VAL A 284 -5.02 18.07 14.01
N GLU A 285 -5.75 19.18 13.94
CA GLU A 285 -7.07 19.30 14.57
C GLU A 285 -8.07 18.30 13.98
N ILE A 286 -8.15 18.19 12.66
CA ILE A 286 -9.03 17.21 12.00
C ILE A 286 -8.64 15.78 12.41
N VAL A 287 -7.35 15.45 12.39
CA VAL A 287 -6.84 14.14 12.80
C VAL A 287 -7.16 13.84 14.27
N ALA A 288 -7.08 14.84 15.15
CA ALA A 288 -7.44 14.70 16.56
C ALA A 288 -8.96 14.51 16.75
N LEU A 289 -9.79 15.23 15.99
CA LEU A 289 -11.25 15.10 16.01
C LEU A 289 -11.74 13.73 15.55
N LEU A 290 -10.98 13.04 14.69
CA LEU A 290 -11.27 11.66 14.33
C LEU A 290 -11.16 10.67 15.52
N LYS A 291 -10.79 11.14 16.73
CA LYS A 291 -10.72 10.37 18.00
C LYS A 291 -10.08 8.98 17.88
N ARG A 292 -9.13 8.81 16.96
CA ARG A 292 -8.49 7.52 16.76
C ARG A 292 -7.26 7.42 17.64
N SER A 293 -7.32 6.59 18.67
CA SER A 293 -6.14 5.89 19.19
C SER A 293 -5.69 4.86 18.15
N TYR A 294 -5.26 5.32 16.97
CA TYR A 294 -4.77 4.42 15.93
C TYR A 294 -3.49 3.74 16.43
N ARG A 295 -3.59 2.45 16.74
CA ARG A 295 -2.43 1.58 16.84
C ARG A 295 -2.60 0.45 15.85
N TYR A 296 -1.57 0.21 15.06
CA TYR A 296 -1.46 -1.03 14.32
C TYR A 296 -1.65 -2.21 15.27
N GLY A 297 -2.47 -3.19 14.90
CA GLY A 297 -2.94 -4.20 15.86
C GLY A 297 -4.35 -3.95 16.41
N GLN A 298 -4.90 -2.74 16.28
CA GLN A 298 -6.16 -2.36 16.92
C GLN A 298 -7.31 -2.05 15.96
N THR A 299 -7.03 -1.78 14.68
CA THR A 299 -8.08 -1.35 13.73
C THR A 299 -7.98 -2.08 12.39
N CYS A 300 -9.13 -2.38 11.78
CA CYS A 300 -9.19 -2.91 10.43
C CYS A 300 -8.69 -1.88 9.41
N LEU A 301 -7.81 -2.32 8.51
CA LEU A 301 -7.24 -1.47 7.45
C LEU A 301 -7.96 -1.66 6.10
N ARG A 302 -9.06 -2.43 6.06
CA ARG A 302 -9.85 -2.73 4.85
C ARG A 302 -9.00 -3.25 3.68
N CYS A 303 -7.94 -3.97 4.00
CA CYS A 303 -6.92 -4.44 3.06
C CYS A 303 -7.31 -5.72 2.31
N GLY A 304 -8.32 -6.45 2.78
CA GLY A 304 -8.81 -7.66 2.10
C GLY A 304 -7.98 -8.93 2.32
N TYR A 305 -6.84 -8.89 3.03
CA TYR A 305 -6.04 -10.09 3.31
C TYR A 305 -6.81 -11.24 3.98
N CYS A 306 -7.83 -10.92 4.77
CA CYS A 306 -8.69 -11.90 5.40
C CYS A 306 -9.61 -12.66 4.41
N GLN A 307 -9.63 -12.26 3.14
CA GLN A 307 -10.48 -12.84 2.10
C GLN A 307 -9.78 -13.99 1.32
N PRO A 308 -10.54 -14.88 0.67
CA PRO A 308 -11.99 -15.07 0.83
C PRO A 308 -12.31 -15.70 2.20
N CYS A 309 -13.39 -15.23 2.82
CA CYS A 309 -13.96 -15.88 4.00
C CYS A 309 -14.66 -17.20 3.58
N PRO A 310 -14.43 -18.33 4.27
CA PRO A 310 -15.13 -19.59 3.98
C PRO A 310 -16.65 -19.48 4.04
N ASN A 311 -17.16 -18.58 4.88
CA ASN A 311 -18.60 -18.35 5.08
C ASN A 311 -19.15 -17.28 4.12
N GLY A 312 -18.35 -16.81 3.15
CA GLY A 312 -18.74 -15.79 2.18
C GLY A 312 -18.84 -14.37 2.74
N ILE A 313 -18.41 -14.12 3.98
CA ILE A 313 -18.51 -12.80 4.61
C ILE A 313 -17.52 -11.82 3.98
N ASN A 314 -18.01 -10.67 3.54
CA ASN A 314 -17.17 -9.54 3.16
C ASN A 314 -16.67 -8.78 4.41
N ILE A 315 -15.72 -9.37 5.14
CA ILE A 315 -15.17 -8.84 6.40
C ILE A 315 -14.76 -7.35 6.31
N PRO A 316 -14.03 -6.87 5.28
CA PRO A 316 -13.75 -5.44 5.14
C PRO A 316 -14.99 -4.56 5.07
N ALA A 317 -16.00 -4.94 4.28
CA ALA A 317 -17.24 -4.17 4.14
C ALA A 317 -18.07 -4.20 5.44
N ILE A 318 -18.12 -5.34 6.13
CA ILE A 318 -18.80 -5.47 7.43
C ILE A 318 -18.16 -4.58 8.48
N PHE A 319 -16.83 -4.54 8.56
CA PHE A 319 -16.15 -3.64 9.50
C PHE A 319 -16.27 -2.18 9.08
N GLN A 320 -16.31 -1.87 7.78
CA GLN A 320 -16.63 -0.52 7.32
C GLN A 320 -18.03 -0.09 7.74
N ALA A 321 -19.03 -0.95 7.56
CA ALA A 321 -20.40 -0.69 7.96
C ALA A 321 -20.51 -0.42 9.46
N ALA A 322 -19.83 -1.22 10.28
CA ALA A 322 -19.77 -1.03 11.72
C ALA A 322 -19.10 0.29 12.13
N ASP A 323 -17.94 0.61 11.53
CA ASP A 323 -17.25 1.88 11.77
C ASP A 323 -18.16 3.07 11.42
N GLN A 324 -18.87 3.01 10.29
CA GLN A 324 -19.80 4.07 9.87
C GLN A 324 -21.00 4.18 10.82
N ALA A 325 -21.60 3.07 11.23
CA ALA A 325 -22.75 3.10 12.11
C ALA A 325 -22.42 3.63 13.52
N ARG A 326 -21.19 3.41 14.01
CA ARG A 326 -20.74 3.87 15.33
C ARG A 326 -20.22 5.31 15.30
N GLU A 327 -19.34 5.61 14.36
CA GLU A 327 -18.48 6.79 14.44
C GLU A 327 -18.94 7.98 13.58
N TYR A 328 -19.84 7.76 12.61
CA TYR A 328 -20.32 8.88 11.78
C TYR A 328 -21.27 9.79 12.57
N PRO A 329 -21.40 11.07 12.17
CA PRO A 329 -22.46 11.94 12.67
C PRO A 329 -23.83 11.27 12.58
N ASP A 330 -24.73 11.53 13.55
CA ASP A 330 -25.99 10.78 13.69
C ASP A 330 -26.86 10.77 12.42
N ASN A 331 -26.85 11.86 11.65
CA ASN A 331 -27.57 11.96 10.38
C ASN A 331 -26.99 11.06 9.27
N LEU A 332 -25.75 10.57 9.40
CA LEU A 332 -25.07 9.70 8.43
C LEU A 332 -24.91 8.25 8.90
N LYS A 333 -25.21 7.93 10.17
CA LYS A 333 -25.11 6.55 10.70
C LYS A 333 -25.98 5.53 9.95
N HIS A 334 -27.07 5.97 9.30
CA HIS A 334 -27.92 5.11 8.47
C HIS A 334 -27.14 4.44 7.33
N MET A 335 -26.11 5.10 6.80
CA MET A 335 -25.31 4.58 5.69
C MET A 335 -24.54 3.31 6.08
N GLY A 336 -24.07 3.23 7.33
CA GLY A 336 -23.48 2.00 7.85
C GLY A 336 -24.48 0.85 7.89
N ARG A 337 -25.74 1.13 8.23
CA ARG A 337 -26.83 0.14 8.20
C ARG A 337 -27.16 -0.31 6.78
N ASP A 338 -27.24 0.62 5.84
CA ASP A 338 -27.51 0.31 4.43
C ASP A 338 -26.37 -0.53 3.84
N LEU A 339 -25.11 -0.18 4.15
CA LEU A 339 -23.94 -0.95 3.72
C LEU A 339 -23.95 -2.37 4.30
N TYR A 340 -24.32 -2.53 5.58
CA TYR A 340 -24.45 -3.84 6.21
C TYR A 340 -25.58 -4.67 5.57
N ALA A 341 -26.75 -4.05 5.35
CA ALA A 341 -27.92 -4.69 4.75
C ALA A 341 -27.71 -5.10 3.29
N ALA A 342 -26.84 -4.38 2.56
CA ALA A 342 -26.46 -4.72 1.19
C ALA A 342 -25.54 -5.95 1.09
N GLN A 343 -24.99 -6.46 2.20
CA GLN A 343 -24.11 -7.63 2.16
C GLN A 343 -24.91 -8.93 2.01
N THR A 344 -24.47 -9.80 1.09
CA THR A 344 -25.05 -11.14 0.91
C THR A 344 -24.87 -12.04 2.14
N ARG A 345 -23.77 -11.85 2.88
CA ARG A 345 -23.45 -12.54 4.13
C ARG A 345 -23.00 -11.50 5.15
N THR A 346 -23.46 -11.66 6.37
CA THR A 346 -23.34 -10.67 7.43
C THR A 346 -22.38 -11.14 8.53
N ALA A 347 -22.16 -10.32 9.57
CA ALA A 347 -21.33 -10.71 10.69
C ALA A 347 -21.91 -11.91 11.48
N ALA A 348 -23.23 -12.10 11.43
CA ALA A 348 -23.93 -13.19 12.10
C ALA A 348 -23.65 -14.57 11.48
N ASP A 349 -23.19 -14.62 10.22
CA ASP A 349 -22.82 -15.86 9.53
C ASP A 349 -21.42 -16.39 9.93
N CYS A 350 -20.73 -15.75 10.89
CA CYS A 350 -19.39 -16.14 11.32
C CYS A 350 -19.41 -17.38 12.23
N GLU A 351 -18.73 -18.45 11.81
CA GLU A 351 -18.56 -19.68 12.60
C GLU A 351 -17.23 -19.72 13.37
N GLU A 352 -16.52 -18.58 13.42
CA GLU A 352 -15.31 -18.41 14.24
C GLU A 352 -14.15 -19.36 13.90
N CYS A 353 -14.07 -19.85 12.66
CA CYS A 353 -13.02 -20.77 12.19
C CYS A 353 -11.57 -20.26 12.25
N GLY A 354 -11.33 -18.99 12.61
CA GLY A 354 -9.99 -18.42 12.82
C GLY A 354 -9.13 -18.12 11.58
N ARG A 355 -9.45 -18.66 10.39
CA ARG A 355 -8.61 -18.51 9.17
C ARG A 355 -8.29 -17.07 8.77
N CYS A 356 -9.20 -16.13 9.07
CA CYS A 356 -8.98 -14.72 8.80
C CYS A 356 -7.87 -14.10 9.67
N MET A 357 -7.65 -14.60 10.88
CA MET A 357 -6.64 -14.12 11.82
C MET A 357 -5.23 -14.52 11.36
N GLU A 358 -5.07 -15.74 10.85
CA GLU A 358 -3.81 -16.23 10.26
C GLU A 358 -3.31 -15.33 9.12
N ARG A 359 -4.24 -14.74 8.36
CA ARG A 359 -3.94 -13.87 7.23
C ARG A 359 -3.88 -12.38 7.60
N CYS A 360 -4.40 -12.00 8.76
CA CYS A 360 -4.55 -10.59 9.10
C CYS A 360 -3.17 -10.00 9.43
N PRO A 361 -2.63 -9.07 8.62
CA PRO A 361 -1.32 -8.49 8.92
C PRO A 361 -1.37 -7.71 10.24
N ALA A 362 -2.52 -7.10 10.55
CA ALA A 362 -2.77 -6.36 11.77
C ALA A 362 -3.14 -7.26 12.96
N LYS A 363 -3.03 -8.60 12.86
CA LYS A 363 -3.25 -9.56 13.97
C LYS A 363 -4.53 -9.28 14.78
N LEU A 364 -5.63 -8.95 14.08
CA LEU A 364 -6.90 -8.63 14.72
C LEU A 364 -7.63 -9.91 15.14
N GLU A 365 -8.30 -9.85 16.31
CA GLU A 365 -9.29 -10.84 16.76
C GLU A 365 -10.60 -10.72 15.95
N ILE A 366 -10.53 -11.04 14.65
CA ILE A 366 -11.62 -10.82 13.69
C ILE A 366 -12.91 -11.53 14.10
N PRO A 367 -12.92 -12.83 14.48
CA PRO A 367 -14.14 -13.51 14.90
C PRO A 367 -14.85 -12.83 16.07
N LYS A 368 -14.08 -12.44 17.10
CA LYS A 368 -14.61 -11.70 18.25
C LYS A 368 -15.26 -10.40 17.82
N ARG A 369 -14.59 -9.62 16.96
CA ARG A 369 -15.13 -8.36 16.44
C ARG A 369 -16.36 -8.55 15.57
N LEU A 370 -16.41 -9.59 14.74
CA LEU A 370 -17.62 -9.90 13.96
C LEU A 370 -18.80 -10.22 14.89
N ARG A 371 -18.56 -10.94 16.00
CA ARG A 371 -19.59 -11.18 17.01
C ARG A 371 -20.10 -9.89 17.64
N GLU A 372 -19.21 -8.96 17.98
CA GLU A 372 -19.59 -7.62 18.46
C GLU A 372 -20.42 -6.88 17.41
N VAL A 373 -19.98 -6.88 16.15
CA VAL A 373 -20.71 -6.25 15.04
C VAL A 373 -22.10 -6.86 14.86
N ALA A 374 -22.23 -8.19 14.96
CA ALA A 374 -23.52 -8.86 14.86
C ALA A 374 -24.51 -8.41 15.95
N ARG A 375 -24.04 -8.11 17.17
CA ARG A 375 -24.88 -7.59 18.26
C ARG A 375 -25.36 -6.16 18.03
N ILE A 376 -24.51 -5.31 17.45
CA ILE A 376 -24.89 -3.94 17.06
C ILE A 376 -26.06 -4.00 16.08
N PHE A 377 -25.90 -4.76 14.99
CA PHE A 377 -26.87 -4.77 13.90
C PHE A 377 -28.11 -5.64 14.19
N SER A 378 -28.09 -6.47 15.23
CA SER A 378 -29.28 -7.17 15.74
C SER A 378 -30.07 -6.37 16.79
N GLY A 379 -29.59 -5.18 17.19
CA GLY A 379 -30.22 -4.34 18.22
C GLY A 379 -30.00 -4.81 19.66
N GLN A 380 -29.08 -5.74 19.89
CA GLN A 380 -28.72 -6.25 21.22
C GLN A 380 -27.75 -5.34 21.98
N GLU A 381 -27.04 -4.45 21.29
CA GLU A 381 -26.17 -3.43 21.86
C GLU A 381 -26.47 -2.07 21.19
N SER A 382 -26.52 -0.99 21.99
CA SER A 382 -26.67 0.35 21.44
C SER A 382 -25.41 0.81 20.72
N LEU A 383 -25.60 1.56 19.63
CA LEU A 383 -24.53 2.20 18.86
C LEU A 383 -23.77 3.26 19.64
#